data_AF-A0A496XC82-F1
#
_entry.id   AF-A0A496XC82-F1
#
_cell.length_a   1.000
_cell.length_b   1.000
_cell.length_c   1.000
_cell.angle_alpha   90.00
_cell.angle_beta   90.00
_cell.angle_gamma   90.00
#
_symmetry.space_group_name_H-M   'P 1'
#
loop_
_entity.id
_entity.type
_entity.pdbx_description
1 polymer ?
#
loop_
_entity_poly.entity_id
_entity_poly.type
_entity_poly.pdbx_seq_one_letter_code
_entity_poly.pdbx_strand_id
1 'polypeptide(L)'
;MENQEIKQRYDALWSIRKTPEQTWDYIEKYICPLHGGKMFQEQSSEHEVDWRRGRDVFDSTAILAANTLSSSVHGNLTSPTMRWFDIRFRDDNMNMEDKAVEWLQACSEIIWHSLQKSNFNLEINEAYQDMVCFGTSCIIEEAESEIEWEGVDFSCLPIREIYFEQDHKGRIRNFYRRLQWTALQIIDKFGEENVPEHIREKAAQPGQADAKITIIFAIYPRKGKKDADTSRLLSPKMRPYASKYILHDSCEQLGEEGGYYEMPAFLPRWAKTSGSMWGYGPGTIAISDVMTLNTMVEQRLKSAAKVINPPTVVTERGLMSDLDLTPGGQTVVRDINAMKPYESGARFDVADVLIADVRANVNKVFLVDRL
;
A
#
# COMPACT_ATOMS: atom_id res chain seq x y z
N MET A 1 -5.89 9.72 25.20
CA MET A 1 -4.60 9.04 25.32
C MET A 1 -3.56 10.13 25.47
N GLU A 2 -2.58 9.97 26.37
CA GLU A 2 -1.48 10.93 26.48
C GLU A 2 -0.55 10.80 25.27
N ASN A 3 0.08 11.88 24.85
CA ASN A 3 0.91 11.89 23.64
C ASN A 3 2.09 10.91 23.75
N GLN A 4 2.65 10.78 24.95
CA GLN A 4 3.73 9.85 25.24
C GLN A 4 3.28 8.38 25.11
N GLU A 5 2.05 8.08 25.52
CA GLU A 5 1.45 6.75 25.34
C GLU A 5 1.22 6.44 23.84
N ILE A 6 0.76 7.41 23.05
CA ILE A 6 0.59 7.26 21.59
C ILE A 6 1.92 6.88 20.95
N LYS A 7 3.00 7.62 21.24
CA LYS A 7 4.34 7.33 20.70
C LYS A 7 4.82 5.92 21.08
N GLN A 8 4.71 5.55 22.36
CA GLN A 8 5.17 4.24 22.84
C GLN A 8 4.43 3.07 22.16
N ARG A 9 3.11 3.18 22.00
CA ARG A 9 2.30 2.18 21.28
C ARG A 9 2.69 2.10 19.82
N TYR A 10 2.83 3.25 19.16
CA TYR A 10 3.27 3.33 17.78
C TYR A 10 4.65 2.70 17.58
N ASP A 11 5.65 3.02 18.41
CA ASP A 11 7.02 2.50 18.30
C ASP A 11 7.05 0.96 18.46
N ALA A 12 6.21 0.42 19.34
CA ALA A 12 6.05 -1.03 19.49
C ALA A 12 5.46 -1.68 18.23
N LEU A 13 4.44 -1.07 17.63
CA LEU A 13 3.84 -1.53 16.37
C LEU A 13 4.83 -1.46 15.20
N TRP A 14 5.59 -0.37 15.11
CA TRP A 14 6.68 -0.20 14.14
C TRP A 14 7.71 -1.33 14.25
N SER A 15 8.08 -1.72 15.48
CA SER A 15 9.02 -2.82 15.70
C SER A 15 8.47 -4.18 15.25
N ILE A 16 7.20 -4.48 15.53
CA ILE A 16 6.56 -5.77 15.20
C ILE A 16 6.28 -5.91 13.70
N ARG A 17 5.98 -4.80 13.00
CA ARG A 17 5.61 -4.82 11.58
C ARG A 17 6.77 -5.17 10.64
N LYS A 18 8.02 -5.15 11.12
CA LYS A 18 9.22 -5.48 10.33
C LYS A 18 9.16 -6.85 9.66
N THR A 19 8.50 -7.84 10.26
CA THR A 19 8.40 -9.19 9.67
C THR A 19 7.52 -9.21 8.41
N PRO A 20 6.23 -8.81 8.44
CA PRO A 20 5.41 -8.77 7.22
C PRO A 20 5.91 -7.75 6.18
N GLU A 21 6.55 -6.65 6.60
CA GLU A 21 7.14 -5.67 5.69
C GLU A 21 8.19 -6.26 4.74
N GLN A 22 8.95 -7.28 5.15
CA GLN A 22 9.92 -7.92 4.25
C GLN A 22 9.23 -8.53 3.05
N THR A 23 8.10 -9.19 3.26
CA THR A 23 7.30 -9.76 2.18
C THR A 23 6.65 -8.67 1.34
N TRP A 24 6.13 -7.61 1.98
CA TRP A 24 5.55 -6.47 1.27
C TRP A 24 6.57 -5.74 0.40
N ASP A 25 7.84 -5.67 0.81
CA ASP A 25 8.90 -5.02 0.02
C ASP A 25 9.16 -5.76 -1.30
N TYR A 26 9.10 -7.10 -1.29
CA TYR A 26 9.15 -7.91 -2.51
C TYR A 26 7.88 -7.76 -3.36
N ILE A 27 6.71 -7.76 -2.74
CA ILE A 27 5.43 -7.56 -3.44
C ILE A 27 5.42 -6.21 -4.13
N GLU A 28 5.82 -5.14 -3.43
CA GLU A 28 5.93 -3.80 -4.00
C GLU A 28 6.91 -3.84 -5.18
N LYS A 29 8.12 -4.39 -5.02
CA LYS A 29 9.09 -4.46 -6.11
C LYS A 29 8.58 -5.19 -7.37
N TYR A 30 7.92 -6.33 -7.22
CA TYR A 30 7.63 -7.24 -8.34
C TYR A 30 6.18 -7.19 -8.84
N ILE A 31 5.24 -6.65 -8.07
CA ILE A 31 3.80 -6.69 -8.36
C ILE A 31 3.21 -5.27 -8.43
N CYS A 32 3.67 -4.32 -7.61
CA CYS A 32 3.18 -2.94 -7.60
C CYS A 32 4.29 -1.88 -7.35
N PRO A 33 5.31 -1.76 -8.25
CA PRO A 33 6.57 -1.05 -7.99
C PRO A 33 6.49 0.49 -7.88
N LEU A 34 5.30 1.07 -7.96
CA LEU A 34 5.06 2.52 -7.87
C LEU A 34 4.02 2.87 -6.79
N HIS A 35 3.52 1.89 -6.04
CA HIS A 35 2.34 2.05 -5.18
C HIS A 35 2.70 2.45 -3.74
N GLY A 36 3.88 2.06 -3.24
CA GLY A 36 4.19 2.20 -1.81
C GLY A 36 5.61 2.63 -1.48
N GLY A 37 6.53 2.65 -2.44
CA GLY A 37 7.94 2.89 -2.16
C GLY A 37 8.56 1.80 -1.26
N LYS A 38 9.79 2.04 -0.78
CA LYS A 38 10.51 1.08 0.09
C LYS A 38 9.88 1.02 1.48
N MET A 39 9.54 -0.19 1.91
CA MET A 39 8.88 -0.43 3.21
C MET A 39 9.79 -0.03 4.38
N PHE A 40 11.11 -0.22 4.21
CA PHE A 40 12.12 0.03 5.25
C PHE A 40 12.84 1.38 5.19
N GLN A 41 12.64 2.18 4.13
CA GLN A 41 13.35 3.45 3.99
C GLN A 41 12.49 4.62 4.45
N GLU A 42 13.09 5.46 5.29
CA GLU A 42 12.56 6.80 5.54
C GLU A 42 12.77 7.62 4.27
N GLN A 43 11.68 8.20 3.74
CA GLN A 43 11.78 9.20 2.69
C GLN A 43 11.85 10.56 3.38
N SER A 44 13.06 10.98 3.70
CA SER A 44 13.36 12.23 4.41
C SER A 44 13.42 13.43 3.46
N SER A 45 13.57 13.17 2.15
CA SER A 45 13.56 14.16 1.06
C SER A 45 12.95 13.57 -0.22
N GLU A 46 12.63 14.42 -1.20
CA GLU A 46 12.12 13.96 -2.51
C GLU A 46 13.16 13.15 -3.30
N HIS A 47 14.45 13.45 -3.11
CA HIS A 47 15.55 12.75 -3.78
C HIS A 47 15.66 11.26 -3.42
N GLU A 48 15.05 10.82 -2.31
CA GLU A 48 15.06 9.44 -1.86
C GLU A 48 13.92 8.59 -2.46
N VAL A 49 13.00 9.21 -3.22
CA VAL A 49 11.94 8.48 -3.92
C VAL A 49 12.53 7.70 -5.10
N ASP A 50 12.49 6.36 -5.01
CA ASP A 50 13.09 5.46 -6.00
C ASP A 50 12.15 5.18 -7.18
N TRP A 51 12.09 6.10 -8.12
CA TRP A 51 11.36 5.95 -9.40
C TRP A 51 11.91 4.81 -10.29
N ARG A 52 13.05 4.21 -9.92
CA ARG A 52 13.73 3.19 -10.73
C ARG A 52 13.44 1.79 -10.24
N ARG A 53 12.61 1.64 -9.21
CA ARG A 53 12.38 0.36 -8.54
C ARG A 53 11.87 -0.75 -9.46
N GLY A 54 10.99 -0.41 -10.40
CA GLY A 54 10.48 -1.34 -11.41
C GLY A 54 11.48 -1.74 -12.50
N ARG A 55 12.69 -1.15 -12.58
CA ARG A 55 13.67 -1.46 -13.64
C ARG A 55 14.22 -2.88 -13.56
N ASP A 56 14.22 -3.47 -12.37
CA ASP A 56 14.69 -4.84 -12.13
C ASP A 56 13.59 -5.89 -12.37
N VAL A 57 12.42 -5.47 -12.86
CA VAL A 57 11.33 -6.38 -13.21
C VAL A 57 11.48 -6.79 -14.68
N PHE A 58 11.78 -8.06 -14.90
CA PHE A 58 11.96 -8.63 -16.23
C PHE A 58 10.65 -9.18 -16.81
N ASP A 59 9.64 -9.42 -15.97
CA ASP A 59 8.34 -9.94 -16.36
C ASP A 59 7.19 -9.18 -15.69
N SER A 60 6.26 -8.66 -16.50
CA SER A 60 5.12 -7.85 -16.05
C SER A 60 3.82 -8.63 -15.83
N THR A 61 3.82 -9.97 -15.93
CA THR A 61 2.60 -10.80 -15.83
C THR A 61 1.86 -10.56 -14.52
N ALA A 62 2.59 -10.53 -13.39
CA ALA A 62 2.00 -10.32 -12.07
C ALA A 62 1.41 -8.91 -11.91
N ILE A 63 2.08 -7.89 -12.46
CA ILE A 63 1.62 -6.50 -12.41
C ILE A 63 0.28 -6.37 -13.15
N LEU A 64 0.20 -6.92 -14.36
CA LEU A 64 -1.02 -6.90 -15.17
C LEU A 64 -2.14 -7.70 -14.47
N ALA A 65 -1.83 -8.90 -13.98
CA ALA A 65 -2.79 -9.77 -13.31
C ALA A 65 -3.37 -9.13 -12.04
N ALA A 66 -2.55 -8.46 -11.23
CA ALA A 66 -2.99 -7.74 -10.04
C ALA A 66 -3.93 -6.57 -10.40
N ASN A 67 -3.60 -5.79 -11.42
CA ASN A 67 -4.45 -4.69 -11.89
C ASN A 67 -5.80 -5.19 -12.43
N THR A 68 -5.78 -6.28 -13.22
CA THR A 68 -7.00 -6.90 -13.76
C THR A 68 -7.90 -7.42 -12.64
N LEU A 69 -7.35 -8.12 -11.64
CA LEU A 69 -8.12 -8.58 -10.49
C LEU A 69 -8.69 -7.41 -9.69
N SER A 70 -7.91 -6.37 -9.41
CA SER A 70 -8.36 -5.21 -8.64
C SER A 70 -9.49 -4.46 -9.34
N SER A 71 -9.40 -4.33 -10.67
CA SER A 71 -10.45 -3.74 -11.51
C SER A 71 -11.73 -4.58 -11.50
N SER A 72 -11.58 -5.91 -11.54
CA SER A 72 -12.72 -6.83 -11.46
C SER A 72 -13.38 -6.78 -10.08
N VAL A 73 -12.61 -6.72 -8.98
CA VAL A 73 -13.14 -6.55 -7.62
C VAL A 73 -13.94 -5.25 -7.52
N HIS A 74 -13.42 -4.14 -8.07
CA HIS A 74 -14.13 -2.87 -8.09
C HIS A 74 -15.47 -2.98 -8.84
N GLY A 75 -15.46 -3.54 -10.06
CA GLY A 75 -16.66 -3.71 -10.87
C GLY A 75 -17.71 -4.64 -10.25
N ASN A 76 -17.30 -5.63 -9.47
CA ASN A 76 -18.21 -6.60 -8.86
C ASN A 76 -18.75 -6.18 -7.48
N LEU A 77 -17.93 -5.51 -6.65
CA LEU A 77 -18.32 -5.19 -5.27
C LEU A 77 -18.93 -3.79 -5.14
N THR A 78 -18.33 -2.80 -5.78
CA THR A 78 -18.70 -1.39 -5.58
C THR A 78 -18.78 -0.63 -6.89
N SER A 79 -19.46 -1.22 -7.88
CA SER A 79 -19.64 -0.58 -9.19
C SER A 79 -20.28 0.80 -9.05
N PRO A 80 -19.77 1.85 -9.74
CA PRO A 80 -20.41 3.16 -9.76
C PRO A 80 -21.75 3.16 -10.53
N THR A 81 -22.00 2.15 -11.36
CA THR A 81 -23.18 2.11 -12.23
C THR A 81 -24.44 1.60 -11.57
N MET A 82 -24.31 0.83 -10.48
CA MET A 82 -25.43 0.19 -9.79
C MET A 82 -25.26 0.28 -8.28
N ARG A 83 -26.35 0.62 -7.57
CA ARG A 83 -26.36 0.64 -6.11
C ARG A 83 -26.08 -0.77 -5.58
N TRP A 84 -25.01 -0.90 -4.80
CA TRP A 84 -24.46 -2.17 -4.30
C TRP A 84 -24.83 -2.47 -2.84
N PHE A 85 -25.72 -1.68 -2.25
CA PHE A 85 -26.23 -1.89 -0.89
C PHE A 85 -27.72 -1.57 -0.78
N ASP A 86 -28.33 -2.05 0.30
CA ASP A 86 -29.69 -1.73 0.71
C ASP A 86 -29.80 -1.70 2.23
N ILE A 87 -30.77 -0.98 2.77
CA ILE A 87 -30.96 -0.82 4.22
C ILE A 87 -32.32 -1.38 4.61
N ARG A 88 -32.37 -2.12 5.73
CA ARG A 88 -33.59 -2.75 6.25
C ARG A 88 -33.63 -2.66 7.78
N PHE A 89 -34.80 -2.53 8.36
CA PHE A 89 -34.96 -2.68 9.81
C PHE A 89 -34.72 -4.13 10.23
N ARG A 90 -34.12 -4.33 11.40
CA ARG A 90 -33.99 -5.66 12.01
C ARG A 90 -35.33 -6.24 12.47
N ASP A 91 -36.29 -5.38 12.81
CA ASP A 91 -37.65 -5.77 13.14
C ASP A 91 -38.48 -5.88 11.85
N ASP A 92 -39.01 -7.07 11.58
CA ASP A 92 -39.80 -7.35 10.39
C ASP A 92 -41.12 -6.59 10.33
N ASN A 93 -41.69 -6.21 11.49
CA ASN A 93 -42.94 -5.45 11.51
C ASN A 93 -42.76 -4.03 10.98
N MET A 94 -41.62 -3.39 11.25
CA MET A 94 -41.31 -2.06 10.73
C MET A 94 -41.14 -2.06 9.21
N ASN A 95 -40.66 -3.18 8.64
CA ASN A 95 -40.53 -3.33 7.19
C ASN A 95 -41.89 -3.48 6.48
N MET A 96 -43.00 -3.66 7.22
CA MET A 96 -44.36 -3.66 6.66
C MET A 96 -45.02 -2.28 6.71
N GLU A 97 -44.40 -1.30 7.37
CA GLU A 97 -44.92 0.06 7.43
C GLU A 97 -44.38 0.89 6.26
N ASP A 98 -45.27 1.31 5.36
CA ASP A 98 -44.91 2.04 4.13
C ASP A 98 -44.02 3.26 4.40
N LYS A 99 -44.33 4.05 5.43
CA LYS A 99 -43.56 5.24 5.79
C LYS A 99 -42.14 4.93 6.27
N ALA A 100 -41.98 3.83 6.99
CA ALA A 100 -40.67 3.41 7.49
C ALA A 100 -39.78 2.94 6.33
N VAL A 101 -40.36 2.21 5.39
CA VAL A 101 -39.69 1.78 4.15
C VAL A 101 -39.33 2.98 3.27
N GLU A 102 -40.26 3.93 3.06
CA GLU A 102 -40.03 5.17 2.31
C GLU A 102 -38.86 5.97 2.89
N TRP A 103 -38.78 6.06 4.23
CA TRP A 103 -37.67 6.71 4.91
C TRP A 103 -36.33 6.01 4.66
N LEU A 104 -36.27 4.68 4.73
CA LEU A 104 -35.05 3.91 4.43
C LEU A 104 -34.62 4.05 2.96
N GLN A 105 -35.57 4.13 2.04
CA GLN A 105 -35.28 4.40 0.63
C GLN A 105 -34.64 5.77 0.46
N ALA A 106 -35.20 6.81 1.08
CA ALA A 106 -34.62 8.15 1.08
C ALA A 106 -33.20 8.17 1.68
N CYS A 107 -32.98 7.50 2.82
CA CYS A 107 -31.65 7.36 3.40
C CYS A 107 -30.67 6.65 2.45
N SER A 108 -31.09 5.57 1.81
CA SER A 108 -30.25 4.81 0.87
C SER A 108 -29.87 5.63 -0.37
N GLU A 109 -30.81 6.45 -0.87
CA GLU A 109 -30.56 7.39 -1.96
C GLU A 109 -29.58 8.49 -1.54
N ILE A 110 -29.72 9.06 -0.35
CA ILE A 110 -28.79 10.06 0.18
C ILE A 110 -27.38 9.49 0.25
N ILE A 111 -27.19 8.32 0.87
CA ILE A 111 -25.88 7.68 0.97
C ILE A 111 -25.31 7.39 -0.42
N TRP A 112 -26.11 6.85 -1.33
CA TRP A 112 -25.68 6.56 -2.70
C TRP A 112 -25.22 7.83 -3.43
N HIS A 113 -26.00 8.90 -3.37
CA HIS A 113 -25.65 10.16 -4.00
C HIS A 113 -24.43 10.83 -3.37
N SER A 114 -24.26 10.73 -2.05
CA SER A 114 -23.06 11.22 -1.35
C SER A 114 -21.81 10.47 -1.82
N LEU A 115 -21.86 9.14 -1.91
CA LEU A 115 -20.75 8.33 -2.42
C LEU A 115 -20.42 8.67 -3.89
N GLN A 116 -21.43 8.82 -4.76
CA GLN A 116 -21.19 9.15 -6.17
C GLN A 116 -20.67 10.58 -6.41
N LYS A 117 -20.96 11.52 -5.51
CA LYS A 117 -20.42 12.89 -5.57
C LYS A 117 -19.00 12.99 -5.00
N SER A 118 -18.66 12.12 -4.04
CA SER A 118 -17.33 12.04 -3.45
C SER A 118 -16.28 11.44 -4.39
N ASN A 119 -15.02 11.42 -3.94
CA ASN A 119 -13.92 10.70 -4.59
C ASN A 119 -13.90 9.18 -4.31
N PHE A 120 -14.92 8.59 -3.65
CA PHE A 120 -14.93 7.17 -3.26
C PHE A 120 -14.52 6.20 -4.36
N ASN A 121 -15.06 6.36 -5.58
CA ASN A 121 -14.80 5.45 -6.70
C ASN A 121 -13.32 5.44 -7.14
N LEU A 122 -12.60 6.56 -6.92
CA LEU A 122 -11.17 6.66 -7.19
C LEU A 122 -10.39 5.92 -6.11
N GLU A 123 -10.63 6.29 -4.85
CA GLU A 123 -9.88 5.81 -3.69
C GLU A 123 -10.11 4.32 -3.41
N ILE A 124 -11.33 3.82 -3.61
CA ILE A 124 -11.64 2.41 -3.36
C ILE A 124 -10.92 1.48 -4.34
N ASN A 125 -10.65 1.93 -5.57
CA ASN A 125 -9.91 1.13 -6.54
C ASN A 125 -8.46 0.92 -6.09
N GLU A 126 -7.84 1.98 -5.57
CA GLU A 126 -6.51 1.92 -4.97
C GLU A 126 -6.50 0.99 -3.75
N ALA A 127 -7.53 1.07 -2.90
CA ALA A 127 -7.67 0.18 -1.75
C ALA A 127 -7.85 -1.29 -2.16
N TYR A 128 -8.52 -1.58 -3.29
CA TYR A 128 -8.58 -2.94 -3.81
C TYR A 128 -7.25 -3.42 -4.36
N GLN A 129 -6.46 -2.54 -4.97
CA GLN A 129 -5.11 -2.86 -5.42
C GLN A 129 -4.21 -3.23 -4.25
N ASP A 130 -4.24 -2.47 -3.16
CA ASP A 130 -3.52 -2.81 -1.92
C ASP A 130 -4.01 -4.13 -1.32
N MET A 131 -5.31 -4.37 -1.33
CA MET A 131 -5.90 -5.60 -0.82
C MET A 131 -5.47 -6.83 -1.64
N VAL A 132 -5.39 -6.70 -2.97
CA VAL A 132 -4.94 -7.76 -3.88
C VAL A 132 -3.43 -8.02 -3.74
N CYS A 133 -2.63 -6.95 -3.68
CA CYS A 133 -1.18 -7.05 -3.59
C CYS A 133 -0.73 -7.49 -2.20
N PHE A 134 -1.06 -6.72 -1.16
CA PHE A 134 -0.54 -6.89 0.20
C PHE A 134 -1.47 -7.66 1.13
N GLY A 135 -2.74 -7.86 0.75
CA GLY A 135 -3.73 -8.56 1.56
C GLY A 135 -4.46 -7.68 2.58
N THR A 136 -3.98 -6.46 2.81
CA THR A 136 -4.59 -5.46 3.69
C THR A 136 -4.52 -4.11 3.00
N SER A 137 -5.62 -3.36 3.04
CA SER A 137 -5.63 -1.96 2.65
C SER A 137 -6.28 -1.12 3.74
N CYS A 138 -6.21 0.21 3.60
CA CYS A 138 -6.93 1.12 4.49
C CYS A 138 -7.51 2.26 3.67
N ILE A 139 -8.77 2.58 3.95
CA ILE A 139 -9.42 3.78 3.48
C ILE A 139 -9.90 4.56 4.70
N ILE A 140 -9.65 5.86 4.74
CA ILE A 140 -10.21 6.76 5.74
C ILE A 140 -11.34 7.55 5.09
N GLU A 141 -12.44 7.71 5.83
CA GLU A 141 -13.53 8.63 5.50
C GLU A 141 -13.48 9.85 6.41
N GLU A 142 -13.39 11.04 5.83
CA GLU A 142 -13.47 12.32 6.55
C GLU A 142 -14.62 13.16 5.99
N ALA A 143 -15.21 14.03 6.80
CA ALA A 143 -16.16 15.01 6.30
C ALA A 143 -15.37 16.15 5.63
N GLU A 144 -15.84 16.65 4.47
CA GLU A 144 -15.21 17.80 3.80
C GLU A 144 -15.23 19.05 4.69
N SER A 145 -16.31 19.22 5.45
CA SER A 145 -16.46 20.28 6.44
C SER A 145 -17.12 19.75 7.71
N GLU A 146 -16.60 20.22 8.85
CA GLU A 146 -17.07 19.85 10.18
C GLU A 146 -18.25 20.73 10.66
N ILE A 147 -18.52 21.82 9.95
CA ILE A 147 -19.51 22.84 10.33
C ILE A 147 -20.75 22.71 9.43
N GLU A 148 -20.55 22.64 8.12
CA GLU A 148 -21.61 22.52 7.13
C GLU A 148 -21.44 21.21 6.36
N TRP A 149 -22.55 20.57 5.98
CA TRP A 149 -22.49 19.36 5.18
C TRP A 149 -22.13 19.70 3.73
N GLU A 150 -20.89 19.43 3.35
CA GLU A 150 -20.40 19.64 1.97
C GLU A 150 -20.19 18.30 1.24
N GLY A 151 -19.88 17.24 2.00
CA GLY A 151 -19.65 15.92 1.46
C GLY A 151 -18.79 15.07 2.37
N VAL A 152 -18.37 13.94 1.83
CA VAL A 152 -17.37 13.06 2.43
C VAL A 152 -16.20 12.95 1.48
N ASP A 153 -15.00 12.99 2.03
CA ASP A 153 -13.75 12.76 1.32
C ASP A 153 -13.15 11.44 1.80
N PHE A 154 -12.70 10.63 0.85
CA PHE A 154 -12.04 9.38 1.11
C PHE A 154 -10.54 9.53 0.85
N SER A 155 -9.73 8.77 1.57
CA SER A 155 -8.30 8.68 1.32
C SER A 155 -7.83 7.25 1.49
N CYS A 156 -7.41 6.61 0.41
CA CYS A 156 -6.66 5.37 0.44
C CYS A 156 -5.27 5.65 1.01
N LEU A 157 -4.86 4.84 1.98
CA LEU A 157 -3.60 5.04 2.68
C LEU A 157 -2.59 3.98 2.25
N PRO A 158 -1.35 4.36 1.90
CA PRO A 158 -0.30 3.40 1.60
C PRO A 158 -0.04 2.48 2.80
N ILE A 159 0.08 1.17 2.57
CA ILE A 159 0.28 0.16 3.63
C ILE A 159 1.43 0.51 4.61
N ARG A 160 2.51 1.11 4.11
CA ARG A 160 3.66 1.53 4.90
C ARG A 160 3.35 2.60 5.95
N GLU A 161 2.29 3.38 5.77
CA GLU A 161 1.90 4.45 6.70
C GLU A 161 0.99 3.94 7.81
N ILE A 162 0.38 2.76 7.67
CA ILE A 162 -0.70 2.29 8.53
C ILE A 162 -0.21 1.40 9.67
N TYR A 163 -0.69 1.66 10.89
CA TYR A 163 -0.50 0.79 12.05
C TYR A 163 -1.78 0.81 12.87
N PHE A 164 -2.08 -0.31 13.53
CA PHE A 164 -3.31 -0.39 14.30
C PHE A 164 -3.22 -1.45 15.40
N GLU A 165 -4.07 -1.33 16.39
CA GLU A 165 -4.31 -2.36 17.40
C GLU A 165 -5.72 -2.90 17.24
N GLN A 166 -5.93 -4.18 17.53
CA GLN A 166 -7.24 -4.81 17.47
C GLN A 166 -7.83 -4.99 18.88
N ASP A 167 -9.16 -4.94 18.96
CA ASP A 167 -9.88 -5.43 20.12
C ASP A 167 -9.96 -6.97 20.12
N HIS A 168 -10.58 -7.52 21.17
CA HIS A 168 -10.73 -8.97 21.32
C HIS A 168 -11.63 -9.63 20.25
N LYS A 169 -12.36 -8.85 19.45
CA LYS A 169 -13.19 -9.31 18.32
C LYS A 169 -12.48 -9.13 16.97
N GLY A 170 -11.23 -8.64 16.98
CA GLY A 170 -10.46 -8.38 15.78
C GLY A 170 -10.86 -7.11 15.03
N ARG A 171 -11.64 -6.22 15.68
CA ARG A 171 -11.99 -4.89 15.16
C ARG A 171 -10.89 -3.89 15.51
N ILE A 172 -10.77 -2.84 14.71
CA ILE A 172 -9.79 -1.78 14.97
C ILE A 172 -10.17 -1.09 16.28
N ARG A 173 -9.18 -1.00 17.18
CA ARG A 173 -9.31 -0.31 18.45
C ARG A 173 -8.62 1.04 18.38
N ASN A 174 -7.32 1.01 18.12
CA ASN A 174 -6.50 2.21 17.96
C ASN A 174 -5.90 2.17 16.56
N PHE A 175 -5.93 3.29 15.86
CA PHE A 175 -5.36 3.45 14.54
C PHE A 175 -4.27 4.50 14.61
N TYR A 176 -3.18 4.28 13.88
CA TYR A 176 -2.06 5.18 13.77
C TYR A 176 -1.63 5.28 12.32
N ARG A 177 -1.35 6.49 11.87
CA ARG A 177 -0.76 6.77 10.58
C ARG A 177 0.56 7.51 10.79
N ARG A 178 1.62 7.01 10.18
CA ARG A 178 2.92 7.68 10.12
C ARG A 178 2.94 8.57 8.88
N LEU A 179 2.95 9.87 9.11
CA LEU A 179 3.03 10.91 8.08
C LEU A 179 4.44 11.49 8.04
N GLN A 180 4.90 11.87 6.86
CA GLN A 180 6.17 12.56 6.66
C GLN A 180 5.92 13.85 5.86
N TRP A 181 5.87 14.98 6.56
CA TRP A 181 5.50 16.27 5.96
C TRP A 181 6.60 17.31 6.13
N THR A 182 6.71 18.22 5.17
CA THR A 182 7.61 19.38 5.32
C THR A 182 7.06 20.35 6.34
N ALA A 183 7.91 21.20 6.91
CA ALA A 183 7.48 22.21 7.86
C ALA A 183 6.38 23.14 7.28
N LEU A 184 6.44 23.43 5.98
CA LEU A 184 5.42 24.22 5.27
C LEU A 184 4.06 23.51 5.22
N GLN A 185 4.02 22.21 4.92
CA GLN A 185 2.77 21.43 4.92
C GLN A 185 2.14 21.36 6.32
N ILE A 186 2.97 21.29 7.36
CA ILE A 186 2.50 21.29 8.75
C ILE A 186 1.84 22.63 9.08
N ILE A 187 2.51 23.75 8.73
CA ILE A 187 1.98 25.09 8.95
C ILE A 187 0.70 25.33 8.15
N ASP A 188 0.66 24.91 6.89
CA ASP A 188 -0.52 25.02 6.03
C ASP A 188 -1.75 24.31 6.63
N LYS A 189 -1.55 23.11 7.19
CA LYS A 189 -2.64 22.34 7.81
C LYS A 189 -3.11 22.90 9.16
N PHE A 190 -2.19 23.31 10.04
CA PHE A 190 -2.52 23.63 11.43
C PHE A 190 -2.52 25.13 11.76
N GLY A 191 -1.97 25.97 10.88
CA GLY A 191 -1.70 27.39 11.14
C GLY A 191 -0.41 27.60 11.95
N GLU A 192 0.21 28.78 11.82
CA GLU A 192 1.47 29.12 12.50
C GLU A 192 1.35 29.17 14.03
N GLU A 193 0.20 29.56 14.54
CA GLU A 193 -0.09 29.65 15.98
C GLU A 193 -0.22 28.28 16.68
N ASN A 194 -0.59 27.22 15.95
CA ASN A 194 -0.85 25.90 16.54
C ASN A 194 0.28 24.89 16.31
N VAL A 195 1.47 25.38 15.94
CA VAL A 195 2.67 24.56 15.74
C VAL A 195 3.82 25.02 16.67
N PRO A 196 4.68 24.11 17.14
CA PRO A 196 5.85 24.46 17.94
C PRO A 196 6.82 25.40 17.22
N GLU A 197 7.56 26.22 17.98
CA GLU A 197 8.51 27.22 17.44
C GLU A 197 9.55 26.59 16.50
N HIS A 198 10.10 25.44 16.85
CA HIS A 198 11.13 24.78 16.04
C HIS A 198 10.62 24.36 14.65
N ILE A 199 9.30 24.17 14.46
CA ILE A 199 8.70 23.90 13.14
C ILE A 199 8.63 25.18 12.32
N ARG A 200 8.26 26.31 12.95
CA ARG A 200 8.25 27.64 12.31
C ARG A 200 9.65 28.05 11.86
N GLU A 201 10.63 27.87 12.73
CA GLU A 201 12.04 28.15 12.42
C GLU A 201 12.54 27.31 11.23
N LYS A 202 12.15 26.03 11.16
CA LYS A 202 12.46 25.15 10.02
C LYS A 202 11.80 25.62 8.73
N ALA A 203 10.53 26.03 8.77
CA ALA A 203 9.83 26.56 7.61
C ALA A 203 10.42 27.88 7.09
N ALA A 204 10.93 28.72 7.99
CA ALA A 204 11.57 29.99 7.64
C ALA A 204 12.95 29.83 6.98
N GLN A 205 13.56 28.63 7.03
CA GLN A 205 14.87 28.35 6.45
C GLN A 205 14.72 27.64 5.10
N PRO A 206 15.00 28.32 3.95
CA PRO A 206 14.80 27.72 2.62
C PRO A 206 15.60 26.43 2.39
N GLY A 207 16.78 26.30 3.01
CA GLY A 207 17.62 25.09 2.91
C GLY A 207 17.06 23.86 3.62
N GLN A 208 16.05 24.03 4.49
CA GLN A 208 15.37 22.94 5.21
C GLN A 208 13.93 22.74 4.71
N ALA A 209 13.50 23.46 3.67
CA ALA A 209 12.12 23.43 3.21
C ALA A 209 11.66 22.05 2.70
N ASP A 210 12.57 21.22 2.19
CA ASP A 210 12.30 19.85 1.73
C ASP A 210 12.44 18.79 2.84
N ALA A 211 12.99 19.16 4.00
CA ALA A 211 13.21 18.21 5.09
C ALA A 211 11.87 17.75 5.66
N LYS A 212 11.59 16.45 5.55
CA LYS A 212 10.36 15.85 6.07
C LYS A 212 10.48 15.57 7.56
N ILE A 213 9.40 15.88 8.28
CA ILE A 213 9.24 15.69 9.72
C ILE A 213 8.21 14.58 9.94
N THR A 214 8.55 13.63 10.80
CA THR A 214 7.67 12.49 11.11
C THR A 214 6.58 12.90 12.09
N ILE A 215 5.33 12.71 11.68
CA ILE A 215 4.12 12.96 12.47
C ILE A 215 3.38 11.66 12.67
N ILE A 216 2.91 11.41 13.88
CA ILE A 216 2.00 10.32 14.17
C ILE A 216 0.60 10.89 14.29
N PHE A 217 -0.25 10.54 13.34
CA PHE A 217 -1.68 10.75 13.44
C PHE A 217 -2.30 9.54 14.12
N ALA A 218 -3.10 9.75 15.18
CA ALA A 218 -3.68 8.67 15.95
C ALA A 218 -5.19 8.87 16.12
N ILE A 219 -5.95 7.79 15.95
CA ILE A 219 -7.38 7.73 16.22
C ILE A 219 -7.65 6.65 17.26
N TYR A 220 -8.34 7.00 18.34
CA TYR A 220 -8.60 6.07 19.44
C TYR A 220 -9.92 6.38 20.16
N PRO A 221 -10.60 5.37 20.73
CA PRO A 221 -11.81 5.57 21.53
C PRO A 221 -11.49 6.33 22.82
N ARG A 222 -12.30 7.33 23.15
CA ARG A 222 -12.23 8.06 24.42
C ARG A 222 -12.81 7.21 25.56
N LYS A 223 -12.09 7.17 26.68
CA LYS A 223 -12.60 6.56 27.92
C LYS A 223 -13.84 7.35 28.40
N GLY A 224 -14.95 6.67 28.66
CA GLY A 224 -16.18 7.27 29.21
C GLY A 224 -17.07 8.03 28.22
N LYS A 225 -16.80 7.96 26.91
CA LYS A 225 -17.62 8.60 25.86
C LYS A 225 -18.22 7.60 24.87
N LYS A 226 -18.26 6.31 25.24
CA LYS A 226 -18.88 5.27 24.41
C LYS A 226 -20.38 5.46 24.23
N ASP A 227 -21.04 5.99 25.26
CA ASP A 227 -22.49 6.19 25.28
C ASP A 227 -22.87 7.66 24.99
N ALA A 228 -21.99 8.40 24.31
CA ALA A 228 -22.31 9.77 23.91
C ALA A 228 -23.51 9.74 22.95
N ASP A 229 -24.46 10.64 23.16
CA ASP A 229 -25.62 10.79 22.28
C ASP A 229 -25.18 11.38 20.94
N THR A 230 -24.97 10.52 19.94
CA THR A 230 -24.55 10.88 18.58
C THR A 230 -25.70 11.38 17.72
N SER A 231 -26.94 11.43 18.22
CA SER A 231 -28.07 12.03 17.50
C SER A 231 -27.99 13.56 17.41
N ARG A 232 -27.07 14.18 18.16
CA ARG A 232 -26.85 15.62 18.20
C ARG A 232 -25.44 15.95 17.72
N LEU A 233 -25.29 17.18 17.22
CA LEU A 233 -23.98 17.71 16.88
C LEU A 233 -23.14 17.86 18.16
N LEU A 234 -22.03 17.12 18.23
CA LEU A 234 -21.08 17.15 19.34
C LEU A 234 -19.82 17.91 18.94
N SER A 235 -19.29 18.70 19.87
CA SER A 235 -17.96 19.29 19.69
C SER A 235 -16.90 18.19 19.57
N PRO A 236 -15.80 18.40 18.81
CA PRO A 236 -14.80 17.36 18.53
C PRO A 236 -14.27 16.63 19.77
N LYS A 237 -14.06 17.38 20.88
CA LYS A 237 -13.57 16.83 22.17
C LYS A 237 -14.59 15.94 22.89
N MET A 238 -15.88 16.05 22.53
CA MET A 238 -16.98 15.28 23.12
C MET A 238 -17.36 14.03 22.31
N ARG A 239 -16.86 13.91 21.07
CA ARG A 239 -17.14 12.75 20.20
C ARG A 239 -16.48 11.46 20.72
N PRO A 240 -17.06 10.27 20.47
CA PRO A 240 -16.58 9.00 21.02
C PRO A 240 -15.14 8.64 20.65
N TYR A 241 -14.69 9.00 19.45
CA TYR A 241 -13.32 8.78 18.99
C TYR A 241 -12.55 10.09 18.99
N ALA A 242 -11.33 10.07 19.52
CA ALA A 242 -10.41 11.20 19.48
C ALA A 242 -9.47 11.07 18.29
N SER A 243 -9.03 12.21 17.76
CA SER A 243 -7.97 12.27 16.77
C SER A 243 -6.88 13.26 17.20
N LYS A 244 -5.62 12.88 17.03
CA LYS A 244 -4.47 13.70 17.42
C LYS A 244 -3.36 13.58 16.39
N TYR A 245 -2.69 14.69 16.13
CA TYR A 245 -1.42 14.74 15.42
C TYR A 245 -0.33 15.07 16.43
N ILE A 246 0.71 14.23 16.50
CA ILE A 246 1.86 14.48 17.37
C ILE A 246 3.16 14.39 16.59
N LEU A 247 4.13 15.24 16.94
CA LEU A 247 5.50 15.09 16.47
C LEU A 247 6.09 13.82 17.08
N HIS A 248 6.66 12.96 16.24
CA HIS A 248 7.23 11.69 16.69
C HIS A 248 8.41 11.90 17.65
N ASP A 249 9.28 12.88 17.38
CA ASP A 249 10.48 13.11 18.18
C ASP A 249 10.18 13.75 19.54
N SER A 250 9.41 14.85 19.55
CA SER A 250 9.17 15.66 20.76
C SER A 250 7.90 15.30 21.53
N CYS A 251 7.01 14.49 20.97
CA CYS A 251 5.66 14.20 21.50
C CYS A 251 4.75 15.44 21.63
N GLU A 252 5.12 16.57 21.03
CA GLU A 252 4.29 17.77 21.03
C GLU A 252 3.09 17.57 20.11
N GLN A 253 1.92 18.06 20.53
CA GLN A 253 0.72 18.02 19.71
C GLN A 253 0.76 19.10 18.64
N LEU A 254 0.31 18.77 17.44
CA LEU A 254 0.07 19.71 16.36
C LEU A 254 -1.43 19.98 16.25
N GLY A 255 -1.82 21.24 16.25
CA GLY A 255 -3.23 21.61 16.20
C GLY A 255 -4.04 21.24 17.45
N GLU A 256 -5.36 21.41 17.34
CA GLU A 256 -6.30 20.98 18.37
C GLU A 256 -6.62 19.48 18.28
N GLU A 257 -7.08 18.92 19.40
CA GLU A 257 -7.58 17.54 19.42
C GLU A 257 -8.94 17.47 18.72
N GLY A 258 -9.00 16.70 17.63
CA GLY A 258 -10.21 16.44 16.88
C GLY A 258 -11.02 15.26 17.44
N GLY A 259 -12.04 14.84 16.69
CA GLY A 259 -12.78 13.63 17.03
C GLY A 259 -13.80 13.22 15.98
N TYR A 260 -14.17 11.95 16.02
CA TYR A 260 -15.11 11.32 15.09
C TYR A 260 -16.26 10.65 15.85
N TYR A 261 -17.44 10.62 15.22
CA TYR A 261 -18.61 9.93 15.74
C TYR A 261 -18.40 8.41 15.76
N GLU A 262 -17.75 7.89 14.72
CA GLU A 262 -17.41 6.49 14.56
C GLU A 262 -15.92 6.34 14.16
N MET A 263 -15.40 5.12 14.09
CA MET A 263 -14.03 4.89 13.61
C MET A 263 -14.00 5.16 12.10
N PRO A 264 -13.28 6.19 11.60
CA PRO A 264 -13.29 6.55 10.18
C PRO A 264 -12.33 5.69 9.35
N ALA A 265 -11.42 4.94 9.99
CA ALA A 265 -10.46 4.09 9.31
C ALA A 265 -11.03 2.69 9.09
N PHE A 266 -11.18 2.31 7.83
CA PHE A 266 -11.63 0.98 7.41
C PHE A 266 -10.45 0.19 6.87
N LEU A 267 -10.15 -0.95 7.50
CA LEU A 267 -9.06 -1.84 7.09
C LEU A 267 -9.59 -3.19 6.55
N PRO A 268 -10.06 -3.23 5.30
CA PRO A 268 -10.44 -4.48 4.67
C PRO A 268 -9.21 -5.38 4.50
N ARG A 269 -9.44 -6.68 4.61
CA ARG A 269 -8.42 -7.72 4.49
C ARG A 269 -8.93 -8.80 3.56
N TRP A 270 -8.12 -9.19 2.58
CA TRP A 270 -8.47 -10.25 1.62
C TRP A 270 -8.75 -11.57 2.35
N ALA A 271 -7.79 -12.01 3.16
CA ALA A 271 -7.92 -13.12 4.09
C ALA A 271 -7.05 -12.84 5.32
N LYS A 272 -7.36 -13.45 6.47
CA LYS A 272 -6.58 -13.28 7.71
C LYS A 272 -5.66 -14.47 7.95
N THR A 273 -4.39 -14.21 8.24
CA THR A 273 -3.46 -15.24 8.73
C THR A 273 -3.77 -15.54 10.20
N SER A 274 -3.84 -16.81 10.57
CA SER A 274 -4.05 -17.21 11.97
C SER A 274 -2.94 -16.66 12.86
N GLY A 275 -3.30 -15.96 13.92
CA GLY A 275 -2.34 -15.34 14.85
C GLY A 275 -1.71 -14.03 14.37
N SER A 276 -2.05 -13.54 13.16
CA SER A 276 -1.62 -12.23 12.67
C SER A 276 -2.77 -11.23 12.64
N MET A 277 -2.45 -9.97 12.92
CA MET A 277 -3.37 -8.85 12.72
C MET A 277 -3.54 -8.49 11.23
N TRP A 278 -2.52 -8.78 10.42
CA TRP A 278 -2.45 -8.46 9.00
C TRP A 278 -3.11 -9.53 8.14
N GLY A 279 -3.64 -9.11 7.00
CA GLY A 279 -4.14 -10.00 5.97
C GLY A 279 -3.07 -10.47 4.99
N TYR A 280 -3.42 -11.47 4.19
CA TYR A 280 -2.65 -11.92 3.03
C TYR A 280 -3.57 -11.99 1.81
N GLY A 281 -3.01 -11.69 0.64
CA GLY A 281 -3.74 -11.64 -0.63
C GLY A 281 -3.08 -12.49 -1.72
N PRO A 282 -3.63 -12.47 -2.96
CA PRO A 282 -3.05 -13.12 -4.12
C PRO A 282 -1.58 -12.74 -4.36
N GLY A 283 -1.20 -11.48 -4.14
CA GLY A 283 0.20 -11.05 -4.26
C GLY A 283 1.13 -11.76 -3.28
N THR A 284 0.68 -11.97 -2.02
CA THR A 284 1.44 -12.74 -1.03
C THR A 284 1.58 -14.21 -1.42
N ILE A 285 0.56 -14.80 -2.03
CA ILE A 285 0.57 -16.20 -2.46
C ILE A 285 1.48 -16.38 -3.69
N ALA A 286 1.40 -15.45 -4.64
CA ALA A 286 2.13 -15.53 -5.91
C ALA A 286 3.61 -15.14 -5.80
N ILE A 287 4.05 -14.45 -4.74
CA ILE A 287 5.36 -13.78 -4.72
C ILE A 287 6.54 -14.71 -5.02
N SER A 288 6.51 -15.95 -4.51
CA SER A 288 7.56 -16.95 -4.78
C SER A 288 7.64 -17.35 -6.25
N ASP A 289 6.49 -17.54 -6.91
CA ASP A 289 6.41 -17.84 -8.34
C ASP A 289 6.84 -16.64 -9.17
N VAL A 290 6.44 -15.42 -8.78
CA VAL A 290 6.80 -14.17 -9.47
C VAL A 290 8.31 -13.91 -9.41
N MET A 291 8.95 -14.15 -8.26
CA MET A 291 10.40 -14.04 -8.12
C MET A 291 11.12 -15.06 -9.01
N THR A 292 10.65 -16.31 -9.00
CA THR A 292 11.19 -17.39 -9.84
C THR A 292 11.05 -17.04 -11.32
N LEU A 293 9.88 -16.57 -11.74
CA LEU A 293 9.58 -16.13 -13.10
C LEU A 293 10.52 -15.01 -13.55
N ASN A 294 10.70 -13.97 -12.72
CA ASN A 294 11.61 -12.87 -13.03
C ASN A 294 13.05 -13.36 -13.23
N THR A 295 13.54 -14.25 -12.36
CA THR A 295 14.87 -14.85 -12.52
C THR A 295 14.97 -15.70 -13.79
N MET A 296 13.95 -16.51 -14.12
CA MET A 296 13.95 -17.31 -15.34
C MET A 296 14.00 -16.44 -16.60
N VAL A 297 13.20 -15.37 -16.65
CA VAL A 297 13.20 -14.43 -17.78
C VAL A 297 14.54 -13.70 -17.89
N GLU A 298 15.13 -13.26 -16.77
CA GLU A 298 16.46 -12.65 -16.75
C GLU A 298 17.53 -13.61 -17.31
N GLN A 299 17.57 -14.86 -16.85
CA GLN A 299 18.53 -15.86 -17.30
C GLN A 299 18.34 -16.22 -18.77
N ARG A 300 17.09 -16.26 -19.24
CA ARG A 300 16.76 -16.43 -20.66
C ARG A 300 17.33 -15.28 -21.49
N LEU A 301 17.12 -14.03 -21.08
CA LEU A 301 17.66 -12.84 -21.76
C LEU A 301 19.19 -12.85 -21.79
N LYS A 302 19.85 -13.18 -20.67
CA LYS A 302 21.31 -13.35 -20.59
C LYS A 302 21.81 -14.45 -21.53
N SER A 303 21.11 -15.56 -21.60
CA SER A 303 21.45 -16.67 -22.49
C SER A 303 21.27 -16.30 -23.96
N ALA A 304 20.20 -15.58 -24.30
CA ALA A 304 19.97 -15.07 -25.64
C ALA A 304 21.09 -14.09 -26.07
N ALA A 305 21.52 -13.20 -25.17
CA ALA A 305 22.64 -12.29 -25.43
C ALA A 305 23.94 -13.04 -25.75
N LYS A 306 24.23 -14.17 -25.07
CA LYS A 306 25.39 -15.03 -25.38
C LYS A 306 25.26 -15.80 -26.70
N VAL A 307 24.05 -15.99 -27.22
CA VAL A 307 23.87 -16.63 -28.54
C VAL A 307 23.98 -15.60 -29.66
N ILE A 308 23.46 -14.39 -29.45
CA ILE A 308 23.59 -13.27 -30.38
C ILE A 308 25.04 -12.79 -30.46
N ASN A 309 25.72 -12.70 -29.32
CA ASN A 309 27.11 -12.27 -29.20
C ASN A 309 27.91 -13.31 -28.38
N PRO A 310 28.32 -14.42 -29.00
CA PRO A 310 29.01 -15.50 -28.30
C PRO A 310 30.37 -15.05 -27.76
N PRO A 311 30.73 -15.45 -26.53
CA PRO A 311 32.09 -15.27 -26.05
C PRO A 311 33.04 -16.03 -26.97
N THR A 312 34.19 -15.42 -27.24
CA THR A 312 35.19 -15.98 -28.15
C THR A 312 36.40 -16.42 -27.37
N VAL A 313 36.99 -17.53 -27.82
CA VAL A 313 38.27 -17.99 -27.30
C VAL A 313 39.37 -17.46 -28.22
N VAL A 314 40.34 -16.71 -27.71
CA VAL A 314 41.43 -16.06 -28.48
C VAL A 314 42.80 -16.51 -27.99
N THR A 315 43.86 -16.39 -28.80
CA THR A 315 45.20 -16.83 -28.40
C THR A 315 46.04 -15.72 -27.77
N GLU A 316 46.79 -15.98 -26.70
CA GLU A 316 47.81 -15.05 -26.17
C GLU A 316 49.12 -15.75 -25.84
N ARG A 317 50.23 -15.02 -25.99
CA ARG A 317 51.56 -15.42 -25.51
C ARG A 317 51.72 -15.00 -24.04
N GLY A 318 51.49 -15.95 -23.15
CA GLY A 318 52.13 -15.95 -21.83
C GLY A 318 51.40 -15.22 -20.70
N LEU A 319 50.11 -15.49 -20.47
CA LEU A 319 49.49 -15.40 -19.15
C LEU A 319 48.28 -16.35 -19.08
N MET A 320 48.03 -16.95 -17.91
CA MET A 320 46.80 -17.71 -17.65
C MET A 320 45.69 -16.69 -17.39
N SER A 321 44.71 -16.60 -18.28
CA SER A 321 43.52 -15.78 -18.07
C SER A 321 42.36 -16.66 -17.59
N ASP A 322 41.52 -16.10 -16.71
CA ASP A 322 40.28 -16.75 -16.25
C ASP A 322 39.24 -16.80 -17.39
N LEU A 323 38.31 -17.76 -17.30
CA LEU A 323 37.25 -17.96 -18.29
C LEU A 323 36.21 -16.83 -18.22
N ASP A 324 36.14 -15.99 -19.26
CA ASP A 324 35.11 -14.95 -19.39
C ASP A 324 33.94 -15.45 -20.26
N LEU A 325 32.79 -15.67 -19.61
CA LEU A 325 31.55 -16.13 -20.25
C LEU A 325 30.50 -15.02 -20.39
N THR A 326 30.88 -13.76 -20.25
CA THR A 326 29.98 -12.64 -20.55
C THR A 326 29.73 -12.53 -22.05
N PRO A 327 28.59 -11.97 -22.51
CA PRO A 327 28.34 -11.75 -23.93
C PRO A 327 29.48 -10.92 -24.56
N GLY A 328 30.12 -11.45 -25.60
CA GLY A 328 31.30 -10.83 -26.24
C GLY A 328 32.61 -10.92 -25.46
N GLY A 329 32.64 -11.64 -24.34
CA GLY A 329 33.84 -11.90 -23.55
C GLY A 329 34.91 -12.62 -24.36
N GLN A 330 36.19 -12.34 -24.06
CA GLN A 330 37.33 -12.97 -24.73
C GLN A 330 38.10 -13.82 -23.72
N THR A 331 38.05 -15.14 -23.88
CA THR A 331 38.85 -16.06 -23.07
C THR A 331 40.13 -16.41 -23.80
N VAL A 332 41.25 -16.27 -23.13
CA VAL A 332 42.56 -16.46 -23.74
C VAL A 332 43.07 -17.90 -23.56
N VAL A 333 43.48 -18.56 -24.65
CA VAL A 333 44.05 -19.92 -24.64
C VAL A 333 45.40 -20.01 -25.37
N ARG A 334 46.11 -21.11 -25.15
CA ARG A 334 47.46 -21.33 -25.69
C ARG A 334 47.49 -21.94 -27.09
N ASP A 335 46.43 -22.65 -27.48
CA ASP A 335 46.35 -23.38 -28.75
C ASP A 335 45.54 -22.58 -29.78
N ILE A 336 46.12 -22.37 -30.96
CA ILE A 336 45.49 -21.66 -32.07
C ILE A 336 44.29 -22.41 -32.64
N ASN A 337 44.28 -23.75 -32.56
CA ASN A 337 43.15 -24.56 -32.99
C ASN A 337 41.97 -24.52 -32.01
N ALA A 338 42.19 -23.98 -30.80
CA ALA A 338 41.14 -23.79 -29.80
C ALA A 338 40.41 -22.44 -29.94
N MET A 339 40.81 -21.58 -30.89
CA MET A 339 40.13 -20.34 -31.20
C MET A 339 38.80 -20.62 -31.91
N LYS A 340 37.70 -20.54 -31.15
CA LYS A 340 36.34 -20.72 -31.67
C LYS A 340 35.33 -19.94 -30.82
N PRO A 341 34.17 -19.57 -31.40
CA PRO A 341 33.02 -19.14 -30.61
C PRO A 341 32.64 -20.21 -29.59
N TYR A 342 32.34 -19.80 -28.36
CA TYR A 342 31.79 -20.70 -27.36
C TYR A 342 30.32 -20.99 -27.69
N GLU A 343 30.02 -22.26 -27.98
CA GLU A 343 28.64 -22.72 -28.17
C GLU A 343 28.10 -23.25 -26.83
N SER A 344 27.05 -22.60 -26.31
CA SER A 344 26.50 -22.95 -24.99
C SER A 344 25.65 -24.22 -25.00
N GLY A 345 25.17 -24.68 -26.16
CA GLY A 345 24.19 -25.77 -26.25
C GLY A 345 22.84 -25.47 -25.58
N ALA A 346 22.53 -24.18 -25.33
CA ALA A 346 21.33 -23.78 -24.60
C ALA A 346 20.03 -24.17 -25.32
N ARG A 347 19.13 -24.82 -24.59
CA ARG A 347 17.79 -25.23 -25.04
C ARG A 347 16.74 -24.21 -24.59
N PHE A 348 16.47 -23.22 -25.43
CA PHE A 348 15.48 -22.16 -25.15
C PHE A 348 14.04 -22.66 -25.13
N ASP A 349 13.76 -23.73 -25.87
CA ASP A 349 12.48 -24.43 -25.93
C ASP A 349 12.02 -24.92 -24.55
N VAL A 350 12.91 -25.55 -23.78
CA VAL A 350 12.60 -26.00 -22.41
C VAL A 350 12.35 -24.81 -21.49
N ALA A 351 13.15 -23.74 -21.62
CA ALA A 351 12.98 -22.54 -20.83
C ALA A 351 11.65 -21.82 -21.13
N ASP A 352 11.23 -21.77 -22.40
CA ASP A 352 9.93 -21.21 -22.79
C ASP A 352 8.76 -21.94 -22.15
N VAL A 353 8.78 -23.28 -22.17
CA VAL A 353 7.72 -24.10 -21.57
C VAL A 353 7.61 -23.83 -20.07
N LEU A 354 8.74 -23.84 -19.36
CA LEU A 354 8.75 -23.55 -17.92
C LEU A 354 8.27 -22.13 -17.60
N ILE A 355 8.70 -21.12 -18.36
CA ILE A 355 8.26 -19.73 -18.18
C ILE A 355 6.75 -19.62 -18.44
N ALA A 356 6.23 -20.27 -19.48
CA ALA A 356 4.80 -20.27 -19.79
C ALA A 356 3.98 -20.93 -18.68
N ASP A 357 4.43 -22.05 -18.13
CA ASP A 357 3.77 -22.74 -17.02
C ASP A 357 3.71 -21.86 -15.76
N VAL A 358 4.82 -21.20 -15.41
CA VAL A 358 4.86 -20.31 -14.25
C VAL A 358 3.97 -19.08 -14.46
N ARG A 359 3.96 -18.47 -15.66
CA ARG A 359 3.03 -17.38 -16.00
C ARG A 359 1.57 -17.81 -15.86
N ALA A 360 1.22 -19.01 -16.33
CA ALA A 360 -0.11 -19.56 -16.18
C ALA A 360 -0.49 -19.76 -14.71
N ASN A 361 0.44 -20.22 -13.87
CA ASN A 361 0.20 -20.34 -12.43
C ASN A 361 -0.01 -18.98 -11.76
N VAL A 362 0.81 -17.97 -12.09
CA VAL A 362 0.62 -16.59 -11.60
C VAL A 362 -0.77 -16.07 -11.98
N ASN A 363 -1.18 -16.19 -13.25
CA ASN A 363 -2.51 -15.77 -13.69
C ASN A 363 -3.65 -16.49 -12.96
N LYS A 364 -3.50 -17.79 -12.69
CA LYS A 364 -4.47 -18.57 -11.90
C LYS A 364 -4.60 -18.07 -10.47
N VAL A 365 -3.49 -17.69 -9.83
CA VAL A 365 -3.50 -17.16 -8.45
C VAL A 365 -4.26 -15.83 -8.39
N PHE A 366 -4.08 -14.98 -9.39
CA PHE A 366 -4.84 -13.73 -9.56
C PHE A 366 -6.23 -13.92 -10.20
N LEU A 367 -6.68 -15.16 -10.37
CA LEU A 367 -7.98 -15.52 -10.93
C LEU A 367 -8.25 -15.00 -12.34
N VAL A 368 -7.24 -14.55 -13.09
CA VAL A 368 -7.40 -13.90 -14.40
C VAL A 368 -8.20 -14.76 -15.38
N ASP A 369 -8.04 -16.08 -15.35
CA ASP A 369 -8.76 -17.02 -16.22
C ASP A 369 -10.26 -17.14 -15.90
N ARG A 370 -10.72 -16.55 -14.78
CA ARG A 370 -12.10 -16.64 -14.27
C ARG A 370 -12.82 -15.29 -14.17
N LEU A 371 -12.14 -14.20 -14.48
CA LEU A 371 -12.70 -12.84 -14.53
C LEU A 371 -13.31 -12.61 -15.90
#